data_AF-A0A0H5P7C5-F1
#
_entry.id   AF-A0A0H5P7C5-F1
#
_cell.length_a   1.000
_cell.length_b   1.000
_cell.length_c   1.000
_cell.angle_alpha   90.00
_cell.angle_beta   90.00
_cell.angle_gamma   90.00
#
_symmetry.space_group_name_H-M   'P 1'
#
loop_
_entity.id
_entity.type
_entity.pdbx_description
1 polymer ?
#
loop_
_entity_poly.entity_id
_entity_poly.type
_entity_poly.pdbx_seq_one_letter_code
_entity_poly.pdbx_strand_id
1 'polypeptide(L)'
;MAHKSIDAGPGDLLRPPSFGGLLRKLRDERRISREKLAFAAGVSASYITHLEGGDREHPTKAVVEALVGYLDRISPLTAAERRHLYDLAGLSEDAYPSVEELRADIGEATRAGLAVHEPNPAAYLDTRWNLLYCNDTYAATFPGLAEDVNILHWLFGNEISRQVLVEWQREAVLTVEWLRGLIGQSGDTRWSADLLADLGRFPEFRAIWAAGGTVYGRDSPDMHLRDVRTGECFTLAVQMFRLDSGSHPGRVQFFLGIRNACPNTGAPHPAAAG
;
A
#
# COMPACT_ATOMS: atom_id res chain seq x y z
N MET A 1 6.91 -40.32 -30.71
CA MET A 1 7.59 -39.70 -29.55
C MET A 1 6.60 -39.70 -28.41
N ALA A 2 6.84 -40.54 -27.39
CA ALA A 2 5.92 -40.74 -26.29
C ALA A 2 5.92 -39.51 -25.37
N HIS A 3 4.73 -38.94 -25.14
CA HIS A 3 4.49 -38.07 -24.00
C HIS A 3 4.71 -38.91 -22.73
N LYS A 4 5.74 -38.57 -21.97
CA LYS A 4 5.99 -39.13 -20.65
C LYS A 4 4.95 -38.53 -19.72
N SER A 5 3.86 -39.27 -19.49
CA SER A 5 2.86 -38.96 -18.47
C SER A 5 3.57 -38.76 -17.13
N ILE A 6 3.41 -37.59 -16.53
CA ILE A 6 3.81 -37.34 -15.15
C ILE A 6 2.77 -38.04 -14.29
N ASP A 7 3.13 -39.24 -13.82
CA ASP A 7 2.32 -40.03 -12.90
C ASP A 7 2.37 -39.36 -11.51
N ALA A 8 1.37 -38.52 -11.22
CA ALA A 8 1.19 -37.94 -9.90
C ALA A 8 0.52 -39.01 -9.01
N GLY A 9 1.34 -39.72 -8.23
CA GLY A 9 0.86 -40.69 -7.25
C GLY A 9 -0.09 -40.05 -6.22
N PRO A 10 -1.03 -40.82 -5.65
CA PRO A 10 -1.99 -40.30 -4.67
C PRO A 10 -1.28 -40.03 -3.34
N GLY A 11 -0.86 -38.79 -3.10
CA GLY A 11 -0.23 -38.40 -1.84
C GLY A 11 0.47 -37.04 -1.81
N ASP A 12 0.75 -36.41 -2.95
CA ASP A 12 1.40 -35.10 -2.96
C ASP A 12 0.34 -33.98 -2.84
N LEU A 13 -0.21 -33.83 -1.63
CA LEU A 13 -1.05 -32.69 -1.31
C LEU A 13 -0.23 -31.42 -1.55
N LEU A 14 -0.65 -30.61 -2.52
CA LEU A 14 -0.10 -29.27 -2.72
C LEU A 14 -0.15 -28.53 -1.39
N ARG A 15 1.03 -28.25 -0.81
CA ARG A 15 1.16 -27.46 0.42
C ARG A 15 1.45 -26.01 0.06
N PRO A 16 0.87 -25.03 0.81
CA PRO A 16 1.29 -23.65 0.65
C PRO A 16 2.80 -23.53 0.92
N PRO A 17 3.50 -22.60 0.24
CA PRO A 17 4.88 -22.33 0.56
C PRO A 17 4.98 -21.91 2.03
N SER A 18 6.02 -22.37 2.71
CA SER A 18 6.32 -22.03 4.09
C SER A 18 7.75 -21.55 4.21
N PHE A 19 8.03 -20.73 5.22
CA PHE A 19 9.39 -20.27 5.51
C PHE A 19 10.35 -21.46 5.62
N GLY A 20 9.95 -22.49 6.36
CA GLY A 20 10.71 -23.73 6.53
C GLY A 20 11.01 -24.46 5.23
N GLY A 21 10.01 -24.57 4.34
CA GLY A 21 10.18 -25.22 3.04
C GLY A 21 11.17 -24.48 2.16
N LEU A 22 11.06 -23.15 2.07
CA LEU A 22 12.00 -22.33 1.30
C LEU A 22 13.40 -22.33 1.93
N LEU A 23 13.51 -22.24 3.25
CA LEU A 23 14.79 -22.30 3.97
C LEU A 23 15.51 -23.62 3.68
N ARG A 24 14.79 -24.75 3.75
CA ARG A 24 15.35 -26.08 3.44
C ARG A 24 15.88 -26.12 2.01
N LYS A 25 15.07 -25.68 1.04
CA LYS A 25 15.45 -25.65 -0.38
C LYS A 25 16.74 -24.85 -0.58
N LEU A 26 16.79 -23.61 -0.08
CA LEU A 26 17.95 -22.73 -0.25
C LEU A 26 19.20 -23.25 0.48
N ARG A 27 19.02 -23.94 1.62
CA ARG A 27 20.10 -24.61 2.37
C ARG A 27 20.67 -25.79 1.58
N ASP A 28 19.80 -26.64 1.03
CA ASP A 28 20.18 -27.84 0.27
C ASP A 28 20.89 -27.47 -1.03
N GLU A 29 20.40 -26.47 -1.76
CA GLU A 29 21.05 -25.92 -2.97
C GLU A 29 22.47 -25.41 -2.68
N ARG A 30 22.69 -24.86 -1.47
CA ARG A 30 24.00 -24.37 -1.01
C ARG A 30 24.83 -25.44 -0.28
N ARG A 31 24.35 -26.69 -0.20
CA ARG A 31 25.01 -27.82 0.50
C ARG A 31 25.40 -27.50 1.95
N ILE A 32 24.57 -26.71 2.64
CA ILE A 32 24.80 -26.32 4.03
C ILE A 32 24.15 -27.37 4.95
N SER A 33 24.89 -27.90 5.92
CA SER A 33 24.31 -28.75 6.99
C SER A 33 23.42 -27.92 7.92
N ARG A 34 22.38 -28.53 8.52
CA ARG A 34 21.51 -27.84 9.49
C ARG A 34 22.30 -27.28 10.67
N GLU A 35 23.31 -27.99 11.13
CA GLU A 35 24.18 -27.62 12.25
C GLU A 35 24.93 -26.32 11.97
N LYS A 36 25.52 -26.22 10.77
CA LYS A 36 26.22 -25.02 10.31
C LYS A 36 25.28 -23.83 10.16
N LEU A 37 24.07 -24.05 9.62
CA LEU A 37 23.06 -22.99 9.50
C LEU A 37 22.58 -22.52 10.90
N ALA A 38 22.33 -23.46 11.80
CA ALA A 38 21.91 -23.20 13.18
C ALA A 38 22.97 -22.40 13.95
N PHE A 39 24.24 -22.84 13.86
CA PHE A 39 25.38 -22.14 14.46
C PHE A 39 25.49 -20.71 13.95
N ALA A 40 25.35 -20.49 12.63
CA ALA A 40 25.39 -19.16 12.05
C ALA A 40 24.24 -18.25 12.50
N ALA A 41 23.06 -18.83 12.75
CA ALA A 41 21.88 -18.09 13.22
C ALA A 41 21.79 -17.98 14.75
N GLY A 42 22.75 -18.52 15.51
CA GLY A 42 22.73 -18.49 16.97
C GLY A 42 21.59 -19.31 17.60
N VAL A 43 21.11 -20.35 16.91
CA VAL A 43 20.02 -21.22 17.36
C VAL A 43 20.46 -22.68 17.41
N SER A 44 19.65 -23.56 18.00
CA SER A 44 19.96 -24.99 18.04
C SER A 44 19.68 -25.69 16.69
N ALA A 45 20.39 -26.77 16.38
CA ALA A 45 20.10 -27.58 15.20
C ALA A 45 18.67 -28.13 15.20
N SER A 46 18.13 -28.47 16.39
CA SER A 46 16.74 -28.87 16.58
C SER A 46 15.75 -27.75 16.23
N TYR A 47 16.08 -26.48 16.51
CA TYR A 47 15.27 -25.34 16.09
C TYR A 47 15.14 -25.28 14.56
N ILE A 48 16.25 -25.43 13.82
CA ILE A 48 16.24 -25.47 12.35
C ILE A 48 15.44 -26.66 11.82
N THR A 49 15.54 -27.83 12.45
CA THR A 49 14.75 -29.01 12.06
C THR A 49 13.25 -28.75 12.19
N HIS A 50 12.78 -28.20 13.30
CA HIS A 50 11.35 -27.87 13.49
C HIS A 50 10.88 -26.75 12.56
N LEU A 51 11.74 -25.76 12.32
CA LEU A 51 11.46 -24.66 11.40
C LEU A 51 11.28 -25.19 9.97
N GLU A 52 12.19 -26.03 9.48
CA GLU A 52 12.06 -26.68 8.16
C GLU A 52 10.92 -27.71 8.09
N GLY A 53 10.51 -28.26 9.23
CA GLY A 53 9.42 -29.23 9.34
C GLY A 53 8.03 -28.60 9.27
N GLY A 54 7.92 -27.30 9.52
CA GLY A 54 6.64 -26.58 9.62
C GLY A 54 6.03 -26.60 11.03
N ASP A 55 6.71 -27.19 12.02
CA ASP A 55 6.24 -27.21 13.42
C ASP A 55 6.40 -25.83 14.11
N ARG A 56 7.12 -24.90 13.47
CA ARG A 56 7.30 -23.52 13.91
C ARG A 56 7.15 -22.59 12.72
N GLU A 57 6.13 -21.74 12.74
CA GLU A 57 5.74 -20.94 11.56
C GLU A 57 6.16 -19.46 11.64
N HIS A 58 6.68 -18.99 12.78
CA HIS A 58 7.01 -17.57 12.99
C HIS A 58 8.35 -17.38 13.74
N PRO A 59 9.51 -17.53 13.06
CA PRO A 59 10.79 -17.17 13.64
C PRO A 59 10.87 -15.66 13.93
N THR A 60 11.64 -15.27 14.95
CA THR A 60 11.84 -13.85 15.25
C THR A 60 12.63 -13.15 14.14
N LYS A 61 12.47 -11.83 14.00
CA LYS A 61 13.23 -10.99 13.06
C LYS A 61 14.72 -11.28 13.07
N ALA A 62 15.35 -11.24 14.25
CA ALA A 62 16.78 -11.48 14.41
C ALA A 62 17.23 -12.85 13.88
N VAL A 63 16.41 -13.89 14.07
CA VAL A 63 16.70 -15.24 13.55
C VAL A 63 16.62 -15.26 12.03
N VAL A 64 15.60 -14.63 11.44
CA VAL A 64 15.46 -14.56 9.98
C VAL A 64 16.60 -13.75 9.34
N GLU A 65 16.94 -12.59 9.90
CA GLU A 65 18.07 -11.77 9.43
C GLU A 65 19.38 -12.56 9.44
N ALA A 66 19.66 -13.30 10.52
CA ALA A 66 20.87 -14.10 10.63
C ALA A 66 20.90 -15.26 9.62
N LEU A 67 19.76 -15.93 9.41
CA LEU A 67 19.63 -17.00 8.41
C LEU A 67 19.82 -16.47 6.98
N VAL A 68 19.10 -15.41 6.62
CA VAL A 68 19.17 -14.76 5.30
C VAL A 68 20.59 -14.25 5.04
N GLY A 69 21.17 -13.51 5.98
CA GLY A 69 22.52 -12.97 5.84
C GLY A 69 23.58 -14.05 5.68
N TYR A 70 23.44 -15.18 6.37
CA TYR A 70 24.33 -16.31 6.20
C TYR A 70 24.17 -16.99 4.83
N LEU A 71 22.93 -17.22 4.37
CA LEU A 71 22.67 -17.81 3.04
C LEU A 71 23.23 -16.94 1.91
N ASP A 72 23.02 -15.63 2.00
CA ASP A 72 23.48 -14.64 1.03
C ASP A 72 25.01 -14.59 0.92
N ARG A 73 25.71 -14.71 2.06
CA ARG A 73 27.19 -14.75 2.10
C ARG A 73 27.78 -16.01 1.45
N ILE A 74 27.05 -17.13 1.44
CA ILE A 74 27.51 -18.38 0.81
C ILE A 74 27.26 -18.34 -0.70
N SER A 75 26.06 -17.91 -1.11
CA SER A 75 25.70 -17.66 -2.50
C SER A 75 24.62 -16.60 -2.52
N PRO A 76 24.82 -15.47 -3.24
CA PRO A 76 23.88 -14.35 -3.24
C PRO A 76 22.45 -14.82 -3.48
N LEU A 77 21.53 -14.35 -2.65
CA LEU A 77 20.10 -14.54 -2.87
C LEU A 77 19.65 -13.57 -3.96
N THR A 78 18.75 -14.04 -4.81
CA THR A 78 18.01 -13.11 -5.68
C THR A 78 17.11 -12.21 -4.83
N ALA A 79 16.77 -11.02 -5.35
CA ALA A 79 15.84 -10.12 -4.67
C ALA A 79 14.50 -10.80 -4.34
N ALA A 80 14.01 -11.65 -5.27
CA ALA A 80 12.78 -12.41 -5.08
C ALA A 80 12.88 -13.46 -3.97
N GLU A 81 13.97 -14.23 -3.89
CA GLU A 81 14.17 -15.24 -2.82
C GLU A 81 14.28 -14.59 -1.44
N ARG A 82 15.04 -13.49 -1.36
CA ARG A 82 15.18 -12.71 -0.12
C ARG A 82 13.83 -12.23 0.35
N ARG A 83 13.07 -11.55 -0.51
CA ARG A 83 11.72 -11.07 -0.22
C ARG A 83 10.80 -12.20 0.21
N HIS A 84 10.80 -13.31 -0.52
CA HIS A 84 9.92 -14.45 -0.21
C HIS A 84 10.22 -15.08 1.15
N LEU A 85 11.49 -15.14 1.59
CA LEU A 85 11.84 -15.58 2.94
C LEU A 85 11.26 -14.66 4.01
N TYR A 86 11.38 -13.34 3.87
CA TYR A 86 10.81 -12.39 4.84
C TYR A 86 9.28 -12.43 4.84
N ASP A 87 8.65 -12.48 3.67
CA ASP A 87 7.19 -12.58 3.51
C ASP A 87 6.65 -13.83 4.20
N LEU A 88 7.26 -15.00 3.94
CA LEU A 88 6.85 -16.27 4.53
C LEU A 88 7.09 -16.35 6.05
N ALA A 89 7.99 -15.53 6.59
CA ALA A 89 8.19 -15.41 8.03
C ALA A 89 7.21 -14.42 8.70
N GLY A 90 6.37 -13.72 7.91
CA GLY A 90 5.54 -12.62 8.40
C GLY A 90 6.35 -11.38 8.78
N LEU A 91 7.57 -11.27 8.27
CA LEU A 91 8.54 -10.23 8.56
C LEU A 91 8.87 -9.42 7.31
N SER A 92 7.90 -9.23 6.42
CA SER A 92 8.10 -8.47 5.18
C SER A 92 8.69 -7.09 5.52
N GLU A 93 9.99 -6.97 5.33
CA GLU A 93 10.84 -5.82 5.63
C GLU A 93 11.48 -5.29 4.36
N ASP A 94 10.68 -5.21 3.31
CA ASP A 94 11.05 -4.28 2.26
C ASP A 94 10.91 -2.88 2.87
N ALA A 95 12.06 -2.22 3.06
CA ALA A 95 12.09 -0.78 3.20
C ALA A 95 11.17 -0.24 2.11
N TYR A 96 10.10 0.43 2.53
CA TYR A 96 9.08 0.87 1.61
C TYR A 96 9.75 1.68 0.49
N PRO A 97 9.50 1.36 -0.78
CA PRO A 97 10.21 2.01 -1.89
C PRO A 97 9.99 3.52 -1.83
N SER A 98 11.03 4.28 -2.17
CA SER A 98 10.92 5.73 -2.25
C SER A 98 9.89 6.15 -3.28
N VAL A 99 9.38 7.38 -3.13
CA VAL A 99 8.43 7.96 -4.10
C VAL A 99 9.09 8.03 -5.48
N GLU A 100 10.39 8.30 -5.55
CA GLU A 100 11.18 8.33 -6.78
C GLU A 100 11.27 6.96 -7.46
N GLU A 101 11.52 5.88 -6.70
CA GLU A 101 11.53 4.51 -7.23
C GLU A 101 10.15 4.11 -7.76
N LEU A 102 9.08 4.41 -7.01
CA LEU A 102 7.72 4.13 -7.44
C LEU A 102 7.33 4.95 -8.69
N ARG A 103 7.76 6.21 -8.79
CA ARG A 103 7.54 7.03 -9.99
C ARG A 103 8.29 6.51 -11.20
N ALA A 104 9.49 5.96 -11.02
CA ALA A 104 10.27 5.35 -12.09
C ALA A 104 9.58 4.09 -12.65
N ASP A 105 8.85 3.34 -11.83
CA ASP A 105 8.02 2.21 -12.25
C ASP A 105 6.78 2.62 -13.07
N ILE A 106 6.33 3.88 -12.95
CA ILE A 106 5.24 4.41 -13.78
C ILE A 106 5.79 4.77 -15.16
N GLY A 107 6.04 3.73 -15.97
CA GLY A 107 6.52 3.83 -17.35
C GLY A 107 5.48 4.38 -18.34
N GLU A 108 5.91 4.60 -19.57
CA GLU A 108 5.11 5.25 -20.62
C GLU A 108 3.77 4.56 -20.88
N ALA A 109 3.75 3.22 -20.99
CA ALA A 109 2.52 2.46 -21.21
C ALA A 109 1.51 2.63 -20.06
N THR A 110 2.00 2.64 -18.81
CA THR A 110 1.19 2.86 -17.61
C THR A 110 0.59 4.27 -17.59
N ARG A 111 1.39 5.29 -17.97
CA ARG A 111 0.91 6.68 -18.12
C ARG A 111 -0.12 6.83 -19.24
N ALA A 112 0.11 6.19 -20.38
CA ALA A 112 -0.83 6.20 -21.51
C ALA A 112 -2.17 5.55 -21.13
N GLY A 113 -2.14 4.47 -20.34
CA GLY A 113 -3.35 3.86 -19.78
C GLY A 113 -4.16 4.83 -18.91
N LEU A 114 -3.48 5.66 -18.12
CA LEU A 114 -4.15 6.68 -17.31
C LEU A 114 -4.89 7.74 -18.16
N ALA A 115 -4.30 8.14 -19.29
CA ALA A 115 -4.89 9.14 -20.19
C ALA A 115 -6.18 8.66 -20.87
N VAL A 116 -6.38 7.35 -21.03
CA VAL A 116 -7.62 6.77 -21.58
C VAL A 116 -8.84 7.06 -20.70
N HIS A 117 -8.65 7.38 -19.43
CA HIS A 117 -9.73 7.66 -18.51
C HIS A 117 -10.30 9.08 -18.60
N GLU A 118 -9.68 9.98 -19.37
CA GLU A 118 -10.26 11.30 -19.64
C GLU A 118 -11.68 11.17 -20.21
N PRO A 119 -12.68 11.99 -19.75
CA PRO A 119 -12.58 13.14 -18.86
C PRO A 119 -12.83 12.81 -17.36
N ASN A 120 -12.46 11.63 -16.89
CA ASN A 120 -12.56 11.25 -15.46
C ASN A 120 -11.21 11.49 -14.75
N PRO A 121 -11.21 12.03 -13.52
CA PRO A 121 -9.98 12.17 -12.75
C PRO A 121 -9.40 10.80 -12.41
N ALA A 122 -8.15 10.57 -12.81
CA ALA A 122 -7.42 9.35 -12.57
C ALA A 122 -5.99 9.64 -12.07
N ALA A 123 -5.49 8.80 -11.17
CA ALA A 123 -4.13 8.94 -10.64
C ALA A 123 -3.53 7.60 -10.20
N TYR A 124 -2.20 7.56 -10.15
CA TYR A 124 -1.45 6.56 -9.42
C TYR A 124 -0.95 7.15 -8.10
N LEU A 125 -1.26 6.47 -7.02
CA LEU A 125 -0.83 6.77 -5.66
C LEU A 125 0.01 5.62 -5.13
N ASP A 126 0.90 5.86 -4.19
CA ASP A 126 1.41 4.76 -3.37
C ASP A 126 0.44 4.43 -2.22
N THR A 127 0.66 3.31 -1.53
CA THR A 127 -0.16 2.94 -0.35
C THR A 127 0.03 3.86 0.87
N ARG A 128 0.95 4.84 0.81
CA ARG A 128 1.13 5.91 1.81
C ARG A 128 0.49 7.23 1.35
N TRP A 129 -0.29 7.17 0.26
CA TRP A 129 -1.02 8.28 -0.35
C TRP A 129 -0.15 9.41 -0.89
N ASN A 130 1.07 9.08 -1.32
CA ASN A 130 1.85 9.95 -2.19
C ASN A 130 1.37 9.82 -3.64
N LEU A 131 1.17 10.95 -4.30
CA LEU A 131 0.87 11.07 -5.71
C LEU A 131 2.11 10.78 -6.56
N LEU A 132 2.01 9.70 -7.33
CA LEU A 132 3.06 9.24 -8.23
C LEU A 132 2.88 9.86 -9.62
N TYR A 133 1.65 9.84 -10.15
CA TYR A 133 1.30 10.38 -11.46
C TYR A 133 -0.20 10.63 -11.56
N CYS A 134 -0.65 11.60 -12.35
CA CYS A 134 -2.07 11.89 -12.55
C CYS A 134 -2.36 12.36 -13.99
N ASN A 135 -3.63 12.30 -14.39
CA ASN A 135 -4.09 12.90 -15.63
C ASN A 135 -4.49 14.37 -15.39
N ASP A 136 -4.79 15.07 -16.48
CA ASP A 136 -5.08 16.51 -16.43
C ASP A 136 -6.38 16.78 -15.67
N THR A 137 -7.40 15.93 -15.86
CA THR A 137 -8.66 16.08 -15.11
C THR A 137 -8.46 15.89 -13.61
N TYR A 138 -7.59 14.97 -13.16
CA TYR A 138 -7.29 14.82 -11.73
C TYR A 138 -6.60 16.05 -11.17
N ALA A 139 -5.60 16.59 -11.88
CA ALA A 139 -4.92 17.82 -11.47
C ALA A 139 -5.88 19.02 -11.40
N ALA A 140 -6.83 19.11 -12.33
CA ALA A 140 -7.87 20.15 -12.32
C ALA A 140 -8.92 19.95 -11.22
N THR A 141 -9.22 18.70 -10.86
CA THR A 141 -10.20 18.33 -9.81
C THR A 141 -9.63 18.58 -8.42
N PHE A 142 -8.34 18.29 -8.21
CA PHE A 142 -7.62 18.45 -6.94
C PHE A 142 -6.44 19.42 -7.10
N PRO A 143 -6.70 20.72 -7.37
CA PRO A 143 -5.65 21.70 -7.56
C PRO A 143 -4.78 21.82 -6.30
N GLY A 144 -3.46 21.99 -6.46
CA GLY A 144 -2.50 22.05 -5.34
C GLY A 144 -1.98 20.68 -4.88
N LEU A 145 -2.66 19.58 -5.23
CA LEU A 145 -2.28 18.25 -4.75
C LEU A 145 -1.02 17.72 -5.45
N ALA A 146 -0.81 18.10 -6.71
CA ALA A 146 0.38 17.71 -7.47
C ALA A 146 1.67 18.33 -6.89
N GLU A 147 1.55 19.50 -6.26
CA GLU A 147 2.63 20.25 -5.63
C GLU A 147 2.97 19.73 -4.23
N ASP A 148 1.97 19.37 -3.42
CA ASP A 148 2.16 18.87 -2.05
C ASP A 148 2.57 17.38 -1.99
N VAL A 149 2.43 16.65 -3.11
CA VAL A 149 2.77 15.23 -3.32
C VAL A 149 2.01 14.25 -2.42
N ASN A 150 1.62 14.57 -1.19
CA ASN A 150 0.90 13.68 -0.29
C ASN A 150 -0.53 14.18 -0.01
N ILE A 151 -1.53 13.29 -0.10
CA ILE A 151 -2.93 13.65 0.11
C ILE A 151 -3.19 14.23 1.50
N LEU A 152 -2.54 13.75 2.56
CA LEU A 152 -2.71 14.27 3.91
C LEU A 152 -2.12 15.68 4.05
N HIS A 153 -0.98 15.95 3.42
CA HIS A 153 -0.39 17.29 3.42
C HIS A 153 -1.26 18.29 2.67
N TRP A 154 -1.80 17.91 1.51
CA TRP A 154 -2.76 18.74 0.80
C TRP A 154 -4.04 18.98 1.62
N LEU A 155 -4.60 17.92 2.22
CA LEU A 155 -5.87 17.98 2.95
C LEU A 155 -5.81 18.89 4.18
N PHE A 156 -4.69 18.92 4.90
CA PHE A 156 -4.54 19.71 6.14
C PHE A 156 -3.72 20.99 5.95
N GLY A 157 -2.79 21.01 5.00
CA GLY A 157 -1.82 22.08 4.80
C GLY A 157 -2.18 23.07 3.69
N ASN A 158 -3.09 22.72 2.79
CA ASN A 158 -3.46 23.57 1.67
C ASN A 158 -4.91 24.05 1.80
N GLU A 159 -5.12 25.37 1.93
CA GLU A 159 -6.47 25.93 2.10
C GLU A 159 -7.41 25.62 0.93
N ILE A 160 -6.87 25.34 -0.26
CA ILE A 160 -7.66 24.97 -1.43
C ILE A 160 -8.46 23.68 -1.21
N SER A 161 -7.98 22.76 -0.35
CA SER A 161 -8.70 21.52 -0.07
C SER A 161 -10.07 21.79 0.55
N ARG A 162 -10.19 22.85 1.36
CA ARG A 162 -11.45 23.27 1.99
C ARG A 162 -12.42 23.93 1.00
N GLN A 163 -11.90 24.44 -0.10
CA GLN A 163 -12.70 25.01 -1.19
C GLN A 163 -13.20 23.91 -2.14
N VAL A 164 -12.37 22.89 -2.37
CA VAL A 164 -12.66 21.73 -3.24
C VAL A 164 -13.60 20.74 -2.55
N LEU A 165 -13.34 20.35 -1.30
CA LEU A 165 -14.14 19.35 -0.59
C LEU A 165 -15.34 20.02 0.09
N VAL A 166 -16.55 19.77 -0.42
CA VAL A 166 -17.79 20.35 0.13
C VAL A 166 -17.99 19.93 1.60
N GLU A 167 -17.73 18.66 1.89
CA GLU A 167 -17.79 18.09 3.25
C GLU A 167 -16.38 17.87 3.82
N TRP A 168 -15.50 18.88 3.73
CA TRP A 168 -14.09 18.77 4.13
C TRP A 168 -13.87 18.09 5.49
N GLN A 169 -14.65 18.45 6.52
CA GLN A 169 -14.50 17.87 7.87
C GLN A 169 -14.76 16.36 7.88
N ARG A 170 -15.74 15.89 7.12
CA ARG A 170 -16.08 14.46 7.01
C ARG A 170 -14.95 13.70 6.33
N GLU A 171 -14.41 14.24 5.24
CA GLU A 171 -13.28 13.66 4.50
C GLU A 171 -12.00 13.65 5.34
N ALA A 172 -11.74 14.70 6.11
CA ALA A 172 -10.61 14.77 7.04
C ALA A 172 -10.70 13.68 8.13
N VAL A 173 -11.88 13.49 8.73
CA VAL A 173 -12.09 12.44 9.73
C VAL A 173 -11.87 11.05 9.11
N LEU A 174 -12.56 10.76 8.00
CA LEU A 174 -12.45 9.47 7.32
C LEU A 174 -11.00 9.13 6.92
N THR A 175 -10.28 10.09 6.33
CA THR A 175 -8.89 9.88 5.91
C THR A 175 -7.95 9.63 7.11
N VAL A 176 -8.16 10.32 8.24
CA VAL A 176 -7.35 10.09 9.46
C VAL A 176 -7.65 8.74 10.12
N GLU A 177 -8.91 8.36 10.19
CA GLU A 177 -9.30 7.06 10.73
C GLU A 177 -8.76 5.91 9.88
N TRP A 178 -8.73 6.07 8.56
CA TRP A 178 -8.15 5.10 7.65
C TRP A 178 -6.61 5.07 7.74
N LEU A 179 -5.94 6.22 7.91
CA LEU A 179 -4.50 6.30 8.18
C LEU A 179 -4.14 5.47 9.42
N ARG A 180 -4.96 5.51 10.47
CA ARG A 180 -4.72 4.69 11.69
C ARG A 180 -4.73 3.20 11.37
N GLY A 181 -5.69 2.75 10.56
CA GLY A 181 -5.75 1.36 10.09
C GLY A 181 -4.54 0.98 9.22
N LEU A 182 -4.09 1.89 8.35
CA LEU A 182 -2.91 1.70 7.51
C LEU A 182 -1.62 1.55 8.35
N ILE A 183 -1.43 2.42 9.34
CA ILE A 183 -0.28 2.35 10.27
C ILE A 183 -0.26 0.99 10.95
N GLY A 184 -1.41 0.52 11.44
CA GLY A 184 -1.55 -0.79 12.09
C GLY A 184 -1.19 -1.98 11.18
N GLN A 185 -1.47 -1.89 9.88
CA GLN A 185 -1.14 -2.95 8.90
C GLN A 185 0.31 -2.90 8.43
N SER A 186 0.95 -1.72 8.45
CA SER A 186 2.25 -1.52 7.81
C SER A 186 3.43 -2.12 8.58
N GLY A 187 3.35 -2.22 9.91
CA GLY A 187 4.48 -2.61 10.77
C GLY A 187 5.67 -1.62 10.78
N ASP A 188 5.70 -0.63 9.89
CA ASP A 188 6.75 0.39 9.80
C ASP A 188 6.51 1.52 10.80
N THR A 189 7.16 1.40 11.95
CA THR A 189 7.05 2.34 13.06
C THR A 189 7.78 3.66 12.83
N ARG A 190 8.77 3.69 11.92
CA ARG A 190 9.56 4.91 11.66
C ARG A 190 8.81 5.86 10.74
N TRP A 191 8.35 5.37 9.60
CA TRP A 191 7.57 6.20 8.67
C TRP A 191 6.33 6.79 9.35
N SER A 192 5.60 5.97 10.11
CA SER A 192 4.40 6.41 10.81
C SER A 192 4.70 7.47 11.87
N ALA A 193 5.80 7.33 12.62
CA ALA A 193 6.22 8.34 13.58
C ALA A 193 6.58 9.68 12.90
N ASP A 194 7.35 9.64 11.82
CA ASP A 194 7.77 10.84 11.08
C ASP A 194 6.56 11.57 10.47
N LEU A 195 5.64 10.83 9.85
CA LEU A 195 4.41 11.40 9.27
C LEU A 195 3.49 12.01 10.35
N LEU A 196 3.33 11.33 11.50
CA LEU A 196 2.53 11.85 12.60
C LEU A 196 3.16 13.10 13.24
N ALA A 197 4.49 13.19 13.29
CA ALA A 197 5.19 14.38 13.78
C ALA A 197 4.94 15.59 12.86
N ASP A 198 4.98 15.41 11.54
CA ASP A 198 4.70 16.50 10.59
C ASP A 198 3.22 16.90 10.64
N LEU A 199 2.30 15.94 10.46
CA LEU A 199 0.86 16.22 10.48
C LEU A 199 0.37 16.75 11.84
N GLY A 200 1.05 16.38 12.93
CA GLY A 200 0.80 16.89 14.27
C GLY A 200 0.93 18.40 14.41
N ARG A 201 1.55 19.10 13.46
CA ARG A 201 1.60 20.57 13.44
C ARG A 201 0.22 21.20 13.17
N PHE A 202 -0.66 20.50 12.45
CA PHE A 202 -1.99 20.99 12.09
C PHE A 202 -2.99 20.79 13.25
N PRO A 203 -3.61 21.85 13.81
CA PRO A 203 -4.52 21.74 14.94
C PRO A 203 -5.70 20.79 14.71
N GLU A 204 -6.30 20.83 13.52
CA GLU A 204 -7.42 19.97 13.14
C GLU A 204 -7.02 18.50 13.07
N PHE A 205 -5.84 18.20 12.52
CA PHE A 205 -5.32 16.83 12.50
C PHE A 205 -5.16 16.30 13.93
N ARG A 206 -4.57 17.09 14.85
CA ARG A 206 -4.42 16.67 16.25
C ARG A 206 -5.76 16.40 16.92
N ALA A 207 -6.77 17.24 16.67
CA ALA A 207 -8.10 17.08 17.24
C ALA A 207 -8.77 15.78 16.76
N ILE A 208 -8.72 15.51 15.45
CA ILE A 208 -9.27 14.28 14.86
C ILE A 208 -8.48 13.05 15.34
N TRP A 209 -7.16 13.12 15.37
CA TRP A 209 -6.30 12.03 15.84
C TRP A 209 -6.55 11.68 17.31
N ALA A 210 -6.78 12.68 18.18
CA ALA A 210 -7.09 12.47 19.58
C ALA A 210 -8.47 11.83 19.83
N ALA A 211 -9.42 12.02 18.90
CA ALA A 211 -10.75 11.41 19.00
C ALA A 211 -10.74 9.87 18.86
N GLY A 212 -9.68 9.31 18.25
CA GLY A 212 -9.38 7.87 18.33
C GLY A 212 -10.21 6.94 17.44
N GLY A 213 -11.00 7.47 16.49
CA GLY A 213 -11.77 6.66 15.55
C GLY A 213 -10.89 5.80 14.63
N THR A 214 -11.49 4.74 14.07
CA THR A 214 -10.86 3.81 13.09
C THR A 214 -11.92 3.26 12.15
N VAL A 215 -11.63 3.28 10.85
CA VAL A 215 -12.48 2.70 9.80
C VAL A 215 -11.64 1.90 8.81
N TYR A 216 -12.22 0.84 8.26
CA TYR A 216 -11.59 0.02 7.22
C TYR A 216 -12.40 0.16 5.93
N GLY A 217 -12.08 1.21 5.16
CA GLY A 217 -12.76 1.56 3.92
C GLY A 217 -13.78 2.68 4.09
N ARG A 218 -14.55 2.94 3.04
CA ARG A 218 -15.62 3.95 3.04
C ARG A 218 -16.98 3.25 2.96
N ASP A 219 -17.95 3.72 3.75
CA ASP A 219 -19.35 3.28 3.64
C ASP A 219 -20.00 3.73 2.32
N SER A 220 -19.49 4.82 1.73
CA SER A 220 -19.85 5.28 0.39
C SER A 220 -18.59 5.66 -0.40
N PRO A 221 -18.49 5.28 -1.69
CA PRO A 221 -17.40 5.72 -2.55
C PRO A 221 -17.48 7.22 -2.89
N ASP A 222 -18.56 7.90 -2.55
CA ASP A 222 -18.85 9.25 -3.01
C ASP A 222 -18.09 10.32 -2.22
N MET A 223 -17.42 11.21 -2.94
CA MET A 223 -16.94 12.50 -2.46
C MET A 223 -17.79 13.62 -3.05
N HIS A 224 -18.16 14.61 -2.24
CA HIS A 224 -18.81 15.82 -2.73
C HIS A 224 -17.77 16.91 -2.95
N LEU A 225 -17.58 17.28 -4.21
CA LEU A 225 -16.57 18.21 -4.65
C LEU A 225 -17.19 19.47 -5.24
N ARG A 226 -16.42 20.55 -5.23
CA ARG A 226 -16.71 21.81 -5.88
C ARG A 226 -15.59 22.13 -6.86
N ASP A 227 -15.94 22.41 -8.10
CA ASP A 227 -15.01 22.98 -9.06
C ASP A 227 -14.70 24.42 -8.62
N VAL A 228 -13.45 24.69 -8.25
CA VAL A 228 -13.04 26.00 -7.73
C VAL A 228 -13.09 27.12 -8.78
N ARG A 229 -13.10 26.79 -10.07
CA ARG A 229 -13.17 27.78 -11.16
C ARG A 229 -14.61 28.19 -11.46
N THR A 230 -15.55 27.25 -11.40
CA THR A 230 -16.95 27.47 -11.77
C THR A 230 -17.88 27.60 -10.57
N GLY A 231 -17.48 27.09 -9.41
CA GLY A 231 -18.29 26.99 -8.20
C GLY A 231 -19.29 25.83 -8.20
N GLU A 232 -19.38 25.06 -9.29
CA GLU A 232 -20.32 23.95 -9.46
C GLU A 232 -19.98 22.79 -8.52
N CYS A 233 -21.00 22.28 -7.80
CA CYS A 233 -20.86 21.07 -6.98
C CYS A 233 -21.17 19.82 -7.79
N PHE A 234 -20.40 18.76 -7.58
CA PHE A 234 -20.62 17.45 -8.18
C PHE A 234 -20.23 16.32 -7.22
N THR A 235 -20.72 15.13 -7.49
CA THR A 235 -20.33 13.92 -6.76
C THR A 235 -19.26 13.19 -7.56
N LEU A 236 -18.23 12.71 -6.87
CA LEU A 236 -17.20 11.88 -7.44
C LEU A 236 -17.23 10.50 -6.76
N ALA A 237 -17.69 9.48 -7.47
CA ALA A 237 -17.64 8.11 -7.00
C ALA A 237 -16.20 7.58 -7.17
N VAL A 238 -15.49 7.42 -6.07
CA VAL A 238 -14.08 7.03 -6.04
C VAL A 238 -13.93 5.52 -5.99
N GLN A 239 -13.09 5.00 -6.88
CA GLN A 239 -12.67 3.61 -6.92
C GLN A 239 -11.15 3.54 -6.78
N MET A 240 -10.69 2.58 -5.97
CA MET A 240 -9.27 2.35 -5.75
C MET A 240 -8.93 0.89 -6.04
N PHE A 241 -7.90 0.67 -6.84
CA PHE A 241 -7.44 -0.66 -7.25
C PHE A 241 -5.96 -0.80 -6.93
N ARG A 242 -5.53 -1.97 -6.47
CA ARG A 242 -4.09 -2.25 -6.30
C ARG A 242 -3.47 -2.67 -7.63
N LEU A 243 -2.27 -2.17 -7.91
CA LEU A 243 -1.46 -2.63 -9.03
C LEU A 243 -0.40 -3.61 -8.54
N ASP A 244 -0.44 -4.81 -9.11
CA ASP A 244 0.52 -5.88 -8.84
C ASP A 244 1.48 -6.14 -10.02
N SER A 245 1.24 -5.52 -11.18
CA SER A 245 2.02 -5.73 -12.41
C SER A 245 3.32 -4.93 -12.51
N GLY A 246 3.68 -4.15 -11.47
CA GLY A 246 4.91 -3.35 -11.41
C GLY A 246 6.06 -4.05 -10.67
N SER A 247 7.23 -3.39 -10.61
CA SER A 247 8.42 -3.90 -9.87
C SER A 247 8.18 -3.98 -8.36
N HIS A 248 7.21 -3.20 -7.85
CA HIS A 248 6.77 -3.20 -6.46
C HIS A 248 5.28 -3.61 -6.34
N PRO A 249 4.93 -4.90 -6.51
CA PRO A 249 3.54 -5.36 -6.44
C PRO A 249 2.87 -4.97 -5.12
N GLY A 250 1.65 -4.44 -5.22
CA GLY A 250 0.82 -4.05 -4.08
C GLY A 250 1.22 -2.72 -3.43
N ARG A 251 2.25 -2.03 -3.92
CA ARG A 251 2.71 -0.72 -3.40
C ARG A 251 2.11 0.48 -4.13
N VAL A 252 1.56 0.26 -5.33
CA VAL A 252 0.89 1.28 -6.13
C VAL A 252 -0.62 1.02 -6.17
N GLN A 253 -1.39 2.09 -6.10
CA GLN A 253 -2.84 2.12 -6.19
C GLN A 253 -3.27 2.99 -7.37
N PHE A 254 -4.25 2.53 -8.13
CA PHE A 254 -4.95 3.30 -9.16
C PHE A 254 -6.21 3.91 -8.57
N PHE A 255 -6.29 5.22 -8.58
CA PHE A 255 -7.46 6.02 -8.26
C PHE A 255 -8.22 6.31 -9.56
N LEU A 256 -9.52 6.06 -9.56
CA LEU A 256 -10.44 6.47 -10.62
C LEU A 256 -11.69 7.10 -9.99
N GLY A 257 -11.97 8.35 -10.32
CA GLY A 257 -13.19 9.02 -9.90
C GLY A 257 -14.19 9.11 -11.04
N ILE A 258 -15.40 8.62 -10.85
CA ILE A 258 -16.50 8.76 -11.82
C ILE A 258 -17.37 9.94 -11.40
N ARG A 259 -17.44 10.97 -12.26
CA ARG A 259 -18.26 12.17 -11.99
C ARG A 259 -19.73 11.85 -12.19
N ASN A 260 -20.51 12.10 -11.14
CA ASN A 260 -21.96 12.08 -11.12
C ASN A 260 -22.49 13.47 -10.79
N ALA A 261 -23.70 13.78 -11.26
CA ALA A 261 -24.38 15.01 -10.83
C ALA A 261 -24.56 14.97 -9.31
N CYS A 262 -24.35 16.10 -8.63
CA CYS A 262 -24.60 16.19 -7.20
C CYS A 262 -26.07 15.81 -6.94
N PRO A 263 -26.39 14.90 -6.00
CA PRO A 263 -27.76 14.77 -5.55
C PRO A 263 -28.16 16.16 -5.05
N ASN A 264 -29.28 16.70 -5.56
CA ASN A 264 -29.78 18.01 -5.18
C ASN A 264 -29.86 18.08 -3.64
N THR A 265 -28.84 18.65 -2.99
CA THR A 265 -28.95 19.12 -1.62
C THR A 265 -29.88 20.30 -1.72
N GLY A 266 -31.17 20.07 -1.41
CA GLY A 266 -32.24 21.03 -1.59
C GLY A 266 -31.85 22.40 -1.03
N ALA A 267 -31.44 23.31 -1.92
CA ALA A 267 -31.45 24.71 -1.63
C ALA A 267 -32.93 25.13 -1.61
N PRO A 268 -33.44 25.77 -0.55
CA PRO A 268 -34.78 26.30 -0.57
C PRO A 268 -34.88 27.31 -1.71
N HIS A 269 -35.88 27.09 -2.57
CA HIS A 269 -36.31 28.02 -3.60
C HIS A 269 -36.37 29.42 -2.97
N PRO A 270 -35.72 30.46 -3.53
CA PRO A 270 -35.99 31.81 -3.07
C PRO A 270 -37.49 32.04 -3.29
N ALA A 271 -38.20 32.26 -2.19
CA ALA A 271 -39.58 32.68 -2.23
C ALA A 271 -39.65 33.91 -3.12
N ALA A 272 -40.46 33.82 -4.19
CA ALA A 272 -40.83 34.97 -4.97
C ALA A 272 -41.44 36.00 -4.01
N ALA A 273 -40.75 37.12 -3.83
CA ALA A 273 -41.30 38.30 -3.19
C ALA A 273 -41.94 39.15 -4.28
N GLY A 274 -43.25 39.43 -4.11
CA GLY A 274 -43.97 40.48 -4.83
C GLY A 274 -44.74 40.01 -6.05
#